data_AF-A0A251R1Y7-F1
#
_entry.id   AF-A0A251R1Y7-F1
#
_cell.length_a   1.000
_cell.length_b   1.000
_cell.length_c   1.000
_cell.angle_alpha   90.00
_cell.angle_beta   90.00
_cell.angle_gamma   90.00
#
_symmetry.space_group_name_H-M   'P 1'
#
loop_
_entity.id
_entity.type
_entity.pdbx_description
1 polymer ?
#
loop_
_entity_poly.entity_id
_entity_poly.type
_entity_poly.pdbx_seq_one_letter_code
_entity_poly.pdbx_strand_id
1 'polypeptide(L)'
;MGSFQTPIGMRSSNLLETSCGYLLQELQMIWNEVGQDHFEREKVLLDLEQECLEVYRKKVDAANTSRARLHQELAEAEAEFTHLLLSLDERSLPGRPEKMAGTLKEQLDSITPALREMRLRKEERVNQFRTVQGQIQKISAEIAGQSESEYDDLSSDIMVNENDLSLKKLEEYQTELQRLRNEKNERLMRVEQYIDAVHKLSSILGTDSSMVITKVHPSLNDLCGITKNISNSILAKLNSTVESLDEEKQKRLDKLHHLGKALTNLWNLMDTPYKDRQSFSHVTGLLSLSSAEVSDPGSLTLNIIQQAEAEVRRLDHLKASKMKELFFKKQNELKEICNKSHMEIPLQSETDNLINLINSGEIDHADLLMSMDQQISRAKEEASSRMTIMEKVEKWMLARDEERWLEEYSRDENRYSVSRGAHKNLRRAERARVLVNKIPGTSPSNVGRV
;
A
#
# COMPACT_ATOMS: atom_id res chain seq x y z
N MET A 1 -64.20 36.23 -53.92
CA MET A 1 -63.61 37.29 -54.76
C MET A 1 -62.23 36.81 -55.18
N GLY A 2 -62.02 36.53 -56.46
CA GLY A 2 -60.77 35.96 -56.97
C GLY A 2 -61.02 34.91 -58.06
N SER A 3 -61.44 35.41 -59.22
CA SER A 3 -61.59 34.67 -60.48
C SER A 3 -60.23 34.18 -60.98
N PHE A 4 -60.13 32.89 -61.33
CA PHE A 4 -59.21 32.40 -62.35
C PHE A 4 -59.99 31.48 -63.30
N GLN A 5 -60.66 32.13 -64.25
CA GLN A 5 -60.84 31.58 -65.59
C GLN A 5 -59.49 31.54 -66.30
N THR A 6 -59.21 30.45 -67.02
CA THR A 6 -58.55 30.35 -68.35
C THR A 6 -58.13 28.89 -68.60
N PRO A 7 -57.93 28.45 -69.85
CA PRO A 7 -58.91 28.48 -70.92
C PRO A 7 -59.14 27.07 -71.52
N ILE A 8 -60.39 26.78 -71.86
CA ILE A 8 -60.72 25.85 -72.94
C ILE A 8 -60.13 26.45 -74.21
N GLY A 9 -59.07 25.87 -74.76
CA GLY A 9 -58.44 26.45 -75.94
C GLY A 9 -57.11 25.84 -76.34
N MET A 10 -57.13 24.57 -76.73
CA MET A 10 -56.40 24.03 -77.90
C MET A 10 -56.60 22.51 -77.91
N ARG A 11 -57.81 22.08 -78.27
CA ARG A 11 -57.96 20.77 -78.90
C ARG A 11 -57.48 20.93 -80.32
N SER A 12 -56.31 20.36 -80.57
CA SER A 12 -55.74 20.11 -81.88
C SER A 12 -56.81 19.66 -82.88
N SER A 13 -56.91 20.39 -83.98
CA SER A 13 -57.89 20.26 -85.05
C SER A 13 -57.74 18.99 -85.92
N ASN A 14 -56.99 17.97 -85.45
CA ASN A 14 -56.78 16.68 -86.12
C ASN A 14 -57.62 15.53 -85.50
N LEU A 15 -58.51 15.82 -84.55
CA LEU A 15 -59.27 14.82 -83.79
C LEU A 15 -60.62 14.42 -84.41
N LEU A 16 -61.08 15.09 -85.47
CA LEU A 16 -62.40 14.82 -86.05
C LEU A 16 -62.43 13.51 -86.86
N GLU A 17 -61.32 13.14 -87.51
CA GLU A 17 -61.19 11.87 -88.26
C GLU A 17 -60.92 10.64 -87.38
N THR A 18 -60.78 10.80 -86.06
CA THR A 18 -60.42 9.70 -85.12
C THR A 18 -61.39 9.54 -83.95
N SER A 19 -62.54 10.21 -83.98
CA SER A 19 -63.55 10.05 -82.94
C SER A 19 -64.32 8.73 -83.11
N CYS A 20 -64.68 8.06 -82.00
CA CYS A 20 -65.46 6.82 -82.04
C CYS A 20 -66.75 6.94 -82.87
N GLY A 21 -67.40 8.11 -82.81
CA GLY A 21 -68.62 8.38 -83.58
C GLY A 21 -68.38 8.46 -85.10
N TYR A 22 -67.26 9.03 -85.54
CA TYR A 22 -66.88 9.09 -86.96
C TYR A 22 -66.55 7.69 -87.50
N LEU A 23 -65.75 6.91 -86.77
CA LEU A 23 -65.38 5.54 -87.17
C LEU A 23 -66.59 4.59 -87.22
N LEU A 24 -67.56 4.75 -86.31
CA LEU A 24 -68.82 4.00 -86.35
C LEU A 24 -69.66 4.37 -87.58
N GLN A 25 -69.67 5.65 -87.98
CA GLN A 25 -70.38 6.10 -89.17
C GLN A 25 -69.74 5.58 -90.46
N GLU A 26 -68.40 5.56 -90.54
CA GLU A 26 -67.68 4.91 -91.65
C GLU A 26 -67.97 3.40 -91.69
N LEU A 27 -67.93 2.71 -90.55
CA LEU A 27 -68.25 1.29 -90.45
C LEU A 27 -69.69 1.00 -90.94
N GLN A 28 -70.63 1.89 -90.63
CA GLN A 28 -72.01 1.80 -91.08
C GLN A 28 -72.17 2.02 -92.58
N MET A 29 -71.41 2.95 -93.17
CA MET A 29 -71.37 3.13 -94.63
C MET A 29 -70.80 1.89 -95.34
N ILE A 30 -69.70 1.33 -94.82
CA ILE A 30 -69.10 0.10 -95.36
C ILE A 30 -70.07 -1.08 -95.28
N TRP A 31 -70.75 -1.27 -94.14
CA TRP A 31 -71.76 -2.32 -94.03
C TRP A 31 -72.92 -2.17 -95.01
N ASN A 32 -73.34 -0.92 -95.28
CA ASN A 32 -74.36 -0.62 -96.29
C ASN A 32 -73.89 -0.93 -97.71
N GLU A 33 -72.62 -0.70 -98.02
CA GLU A 33 -72.02 -1.01 -99.33
C GLU A 33 -71.82 -2.52 -99.57
N VAL A 34 -71.37 -3.25 -98.54
CA VAL A 34 -71.08 -4.71 -98.63
C VAL A 34 -72.35 -5.56 -98.47
N GLY A 35 -73.44 -4.99 -97.95
CA GLY A 35 -74.71 -5.71 -97.74
C GLY A 35 -74.71 -6.62 -96.50
N GLN A 36 -73.99 -6.23 -95.44
CA GLN A 36 -73.87 -7.02 -94.21
C GLN A 36 -75.24 -7.23 -93.53
N ASP A 37 -75.55 -8.46 -93.10
CA ASP A 37 -76.79 -8.80 -92.38
C ASP A 37 -76.89 -8.10 -91.01
N HIS A 38 -78.12 -7.80 -90.58
CA HIS A 38 -78.38 -7.09 -89.32
C HIS A 38 -77.79 -7.81 -88.10
N PHE A 39 -77.87 -9.15 -88.05
CA PHE A 39 -77.37 -9.93 -86.91
C PHE A 39 -75.84 -9.81 -86.78
N GLU A 40 -75.11 -9.86 -87.89
CA GLU A 40 -73.65 -9.69 -87.88
C GLU A 40 -73.22 -8.25 -87.55
N ARG A 41 -73.99 -7.24 -87.97
CA ARG A 41 -73.76 -5.84 -87.55
C ARG A 41 -73.94 -5.66 -86.04
N GLU A 42 -75.03 -6.20 -85.49
CA GLU A 42 -75.35 -6.14 -84.06
C GLU A 42 -74.28 -6.86 -83.22
N LYS A 43 -73.80 -8.01 -83.69
CA LYS A 43 -72.68 -8.74 -83.09
C LYS A 43 -71.39 -7.93 -83.05
N VAL A 44 -70.98 -7.30 -84.16
CA VAL A 44 -69.77 -6.47 -84.19
C VAL A 44 -69.92 -5.22 -83.29
N LEU A 45 -71.12 -4.62 -83.22
CA LEU A 45 -71.39 -3.52 -82.29
C LEU A 45 -71.31 -3.96 -80.82
N LEU A 46 -71.86 -5.14 -80.48
CA LEU A 46 -71.75 -5.75 -79.15
C LEU A 46 -70.29 -6.05 -78.78
N ASP A 47 -69.51 -6.60 -79.71
CA ASP A 47 -68.09 -6.88 -79.50
C ASP A 47 -67.30 -5.57 -79.25
N LEU A 48 -67.57 -4.52 -80.03
CA LEU A 48 -66.98 -3.18 -79.83
C LEU A 48 -67.37 -2.57 -78.47
N GLU A 49 -68.63 -2.69 -78.06
CA GLU A 49 -69.10 -2.23 -76.75
C GLU A 49 -68.38 -2.98 -75.61
N GLN A 50 -68.26 -4.30 -75.75
CA GLN A 50 -67.56 -5.15 -74.78
C GLN A 50 -66.07 -4.82 -74.69
N GLU A 51 -65.39 -4.61 -75.82
CA GLU A 51 -63.99 -4.19 -75.86
C GLU A 51 -63.79 -2.80 -75.21
N CYS A 52 -64.67 -1.84 -75.50
CA CYS A 52 -64.65 -0.52 -74.88
C CYS A 52 -64.85 -0.61 -73.36
N LEU A 53 -65.82 -1.41 -72.89
CA LEU A 53 -66.07 -1.65 -71.47
C LEU A 53 -64.85 -2.27 -70.78
N GLU A 54 -64.17 -3.22 -71.42
CA GLU A 54 -62.97 -3.85 -70.86
C GLU A 54 -61.80 -2.86 -70.76
N VAL A 55 -61.64 -1.95 -71.74
CA VAL A 55 -60.65 -0.86 -71.64
C VAL A 55 -60.99 0.09 -70.48
N TYR A 56 -62.26 0.49 -70.33
CA TYR A 56 -62.69 1.33 -69.21
C TYR A 56 -62.47 0.62 -67.87
N ARG A 57 -62.85 -0.65 -67.75
CA ARG A 57 -62.63 -1.48 -66.55
C ARG A 57 -61.16 -1.52 -66.16
N LYS A 58 -60.27 -1.84 -67.11
CA LYS A 58 -58.81 -1.82 -66.89
C LYS A 58 -58.29 -0.46 -66.40
N LYS A 59 -58.80 0.65 -66.94
CA LYS A 59 -58.40 2.00 -66.51
C LYS A 59 -58.91 2.32 -65.10
N VAL A 60 -60.15 1.93 -64.77
CA VAL A 60 -60.73 2.08 -63.43
C VAL A 60 -59.98 1.22 -62.41
N ASP A 61 -59.66 -0.03 -62.74
CA ASP A 61 -58.91 -0.93 -61.87
C ASP A 61 -57.49 -0.43 -61.61
N ALA A 62 -56.82 0.09 -62.65
CA ALA A 62 -55.52 0.73 -62.50
C ALA A 62 -55.57 1.97 -61.60
N ALA A 63 -56.61 2.81 -61.74
CA ALA A 63 -56.82 3.98 -60.89
C ALA A 63 -57.15 3.59 -59.44
N ASN A 64 -57.98 2.56 -59.23
CA ASN A 64 -58.29 2.01 -57.91
C ASN A 64 -57.05 1.43 -57.22
N THR A 65 -56.21 0.71 -57.96
CA THR A 65 -54.94 0.17 -57.46
C THR A 65 -53.98 1.30 -57.06
N SER A 66 -53.88 2.34 -57.89
CA SER A 66 -53.09 3.54 -57.57
C SER A 66 -53.62 4.25 -56.32
N ARG A 67 -54.95 4.41 -56.18
CA ARG A 67 -55.59 4.99 -55.00
C ARG A 67 -55.31 4.17 -53.74
N ALA A 68 -55.45 2.85 -53.81
CA ALA A 68 -55.17 1.96 -52.68
C ALA A 68 -53.70 2.03 -52.25
N ARG A 69 -52.77 2.09 -53.21
CA ARG A 69 -51.35 2.29 -52.93
C ARG A 69 -51.08 3.61 -52.21
N LEU A 70 -51.65 4.72 -52.67
CA LEU A 70 -51.49 6.02 -52.01
C LEU A 70 -52.05 6.03 -50.58
N HIS A 71 -53.18 5.37 -50.33
CA HIS A 71 -53.70 5.22 -48.97
C HIS A 71 -52.76 4.41 -48.07
N GLN A 72 -52.19 3.32 -48.60
CA GLN A 72 -51.23 2.50 -47.87
C GLN A 72 -49.96 3.28 -47.54
N GLU A 73 -49.35 3.96 -48.51
CA GLU A 73 -48.15 4.78 -48.30
C GLU A 73 -48.39 5.90 -47.28
N LEU A 74 -49.58 6.53 -47.31
CA LEU A 74 -49.95 7.55 -46.32
C LEU A 74 -50.08 6.95 -44.92
N ALA A 75 -50.76 5.80 -44.78
CA ALA A 75 -50.91 5.14 -43.49
C ALA A 75 -49.57 4.67 -42.91
N GLU A 76 -48.68 4.14 -43.74
CA GLU A 76 -47.31 3.76 -43.35
C GLU A 76 -46.49 4.98 -42.91
N ALA A 77 -46.56 6.09 -43.66
CA ALA A 77 -45.90 7.34 -43.32
C ALA A 77 -46.40 7.92 -41.98
N GLU A 78 -47.71 7.90 -41.73
CA GLU A 78 -48.31 8.36 -40.48
C GLU A 78 -47.96 7.45 -39.29
N ALA A 79 -47.95 6.13 -39.50
CA ALA A 79 -47.55 5.16 -38.49
C ALA A 79 -46.08 5.31 -38.10
N GLU A 80 -45.19 5.43 -39.09
CA GLU A 80 -43.76 5.69 -38.85
C GLU A 80 -43.55 7.01 -38.11
N PHE A 81 -44.25 8.07 -38.53
CA PHE A 81 -44.15 9.37 -37.88
C PHE A 81 -44.56 9.30 -36.40
N THR A 82 -45.66 8.60 -36.11
CA THR A 82 -46.14 8.38 -34.74
C THR A 82 -45.14 7.57 -33.92
N HIS A 83 -44.56 6.52 -34.51
CA HIS A 83 -43.52 5.73 -33.86
C HIS A 83 -42.27 6.58 -33.54
N LEU A 84 -41.84 7.43 -34.47
CA LEU A 84 -40.70 8.32 -34.26
C LEU A 84 -40.95 9.32 -33.12
N LEU A 85 -42.14 9.94 -33.07
CA LEU A 85 -42.54 10.82 -31.96
C LEU A 85 -42.50 10.11 -30.61
N LEU A 86 -43.03 8.88 -30.53
CA LEU A 86 -43.00 8.08 -29.31
C LEU A 86 -41.57 7.73 -28.90
N SER A 87 -40.73 7.28 -29.85
CA SER A 87 -39.34 6.91 -29.57
C SER A 87 -38.49 8.08 -29.07
N LEU A 88 -38.75 9.30 -29.55
CA LEU A 88 -38.04 10.52 -29.15
C LEU A 88 -38.70 11.25 -27.97
N ASP A 89 -39.87 10.79 -27.51
CA ASP A 89 -40.72 11.46 -26.50
C ASP A 89 -41.09 12.90 -26.89
N GLU A 90 -41.34 13.13 -28.19
CA GLU A 90 -41.73 14.43 -28.74
C GLU A 90 -43.24 14.49 -28.97
N ARG A 91 -43.88 15.58 -28.54
CA ARG A 91 -45.35 15.74 -28.68
C ARG A 91 -45.79 16.13 -30.09
N SER A 92 -44.97 16.89 -30.81
CA SER A 92 -45.23 17.32 -32.18
C SER A 92 -43.99 17.96 -32.81
N LEU A 93 -43.98 18.01 -34.14
CA LEU A 93 -43.01 18.81 -34.89
C LEU A 93 -43.50 20.26 -35.07
N PRO A 94 -42.65 21.26 -34.82
CA PRO A 94 -42.94 22.65 -35.18
C PRO A 94 -43.13 22.80 -36.70
N GLY A 95 -44.28 23.31 -37.13
CA GLY A 95 -44.54 23.63 -38.55
C GLY A 95 -45.39 22.62 -39.33
N ARG A 96 -45.77 21.48 -38.74
CA ARG A 96 -46.74 20.56 -39.38
C ARG A 96 -48.18 21.06 -39.16
N PRO A 97 -49.02 21.18 -40.20
CA PRO A 97 -50.45 21.43 -40.03
C PRO A 97 -51.14 20.22 -39.37
N GLU A 98 -51.90 20.46 -38.29
CA GLU A 98 -52.63 19.42 -37.53
C GLU A 98 -53.70 18.68 -38.36
N LYS A 99 -54.12 19.27 -39.48
CA LYS A 99 -55.05 18.66 -40.43
C LYS A 99 -54.43 18.62 -41.82
N MET A 100 -54.16 17.41 -42.30
CA MET A 100 -53.79 17.18 -43.69
C MET A 100 -55.01 17.41 -44.58
N ALA A 101 -55.07 18.54 -45.27
CA ALA A 101 -56.15 18.90 -46.19
C ALA A 101 -55.64 18.84 -47.63
N GLY A 102 -56.44 18.26 -48.53
CA GLY A 102 -56.08 18.15 -49.95
C GLY A 102 -56.23 16.73 -50.50
N THR A 103 -55.65 16.50 -51.66
CA THR A 103 -55.57 15.19 -52.33
C THR A 103 -54.56 14.28 -51.63
N LEU A 104 -54.67 12.95 -51.81
CA LEU A 104 -53.74 11.98 -51.20
C LEU A 104 -52.27 12.28 -51.52
N LYS A 105 -51.97 12.79 -52.72
CA LYS A 105 -50.61 13.19 -53.11
C LYS A 105 -50.13 14.41 -52.34
N GLU A 106 -50.96 15.44 -52.20
CA GLU A 106 -50.61 16.64 -51.42
C GLU A 106 -50.40 16.32 -49.94
N GLN A 107 -51.21 15.40 -49.38
CA GLN A 107 -51.03 14.92 -48.02
C GLN A 107 -49.68 14.19 -47.87
N LEU A 108 -49.33 13.30 -48.80
CA LEU A 108 -48.04 12.59 -48.80
C LEU A 108 -46.84 13.53 -48.98
N ASP A 109 -46.95 14.50 -49.88
CA ASP A 109 -45.92 15.52 -50.12
C ASP A 109 -45.72 16.40 -48.88
N SER A 110 -46.77 16.63 -48.08
CA SER A 110 -46.67 17.40 -46.84
C SER A 110 -46.08 16.62 -45.65
N ILE A 111 -46.24 15.29 -45.57
CA ILE A 111 -45.65 14.47 -44.48
C ILE A 111 -44.18 14.14 -44.75
N THR A 112 -43.78 14.05 -46.02
CA THR A 112 -42.45 13.59 -46.42
C THR A 112 -41.30 14.43 -45.81
N PRO A 113 -41.32 15.78 -45.82
CA PRO A 113 -40.28 16.59 -45.18
C PRO A 113 -40.20 16.37 -43.67
N ALA A 114 -41.36 16.31 -43.00
CA ALA A 114 -41.47 16.09 -41.56
C ALA A 114 -40.88 14.73 -41.13
N LEU A 115 -41.15 13.67 -41.91
CA LEU A 115 -40.56 12.35 -41.70
C LEU A 115 -39.04 12.35 -41.86
N ARG A 116 -38.52 13.02 -42.90
CA ARG A 116 -37.06 13.13 -43.10
C ARG A 116 -36.38 13.82 -41.92
N GLU A 117 -36.99 14.88 -41.40
CA GLU A 117 -36.47 15.61 -40.24
C GLU A 117 -36.47 14.74 -38.97
N MET A 118 -37.55 13.99 -38.72
CA MET A 118 -37.61 13.05 -37.59
C MET A 118 -36.59 11.93 -37.70
N ARG A 119 -36.38 11.37 -38.90
CA ARG A 119 -35.36 10.34 -39.15
C ARG A 119 -33.96 10.88 -38.85
N LEU A 120 -33.67 12.10 -39.28
CA LEU A 120 -32.38 12.76 -38.98
C LEU A 120 -32.20 12.98 -37.47
N ARG A 121 -33.22 13.48 -36.77
CA ARG A 121 -33.18 13.63 -35.31
C ARG A 121 -32.96 12.29 -34.60
N LYS A 122 -33.63 11.22 -35.05
CA LYS A 122 -33.43 9.87 -34.51
C LYS A 122 -31.98 9.44 -34.69
N GLU A 123 -31.41 9.59 -35.89
CA GLU A 123 -30.03 9.20 -36.18
C GLU A 123 -29.03 9.98 -35.31
N GLU A 124 -29.21 11.30 -35.19
CA GLU A 124 -28.39 12.14 -34.32
C GLU A 124 -28.49 11.67 -32.86
N ARG A 125 -29.71 11.39 -32.38
CA ARG A 125 -29.96 10.92 -31.02
C ARG A 125 -29.29 9.58 -30.76
N VAL A 126 -29.45 8.61 -31.67
CA VAL A 126 -28.79 7.30 -31.57
C VAL A 126 -27.27 7.47 -31.48
N ASN A 127 -26.69 8.39 -32.27
CA ASN A 127 -25.26 8.66 -32.21
C ASN A 127 -24.83 9.27 -30.85
N GLN A 128 -25.64 10.17 -30.29
CA GLN A 128 -25.41 10.71 -28.93
C GLN A 128 -25.45 9.61 -27.87
N PHE A 129 -26.47 8.74 -27.88
CA PHE A 129 -26.56 7.60 -26.97
C PHE A 129 -25.37 6.66 -27.10
N ARG A 130 -25.01 6.27 -28.33
CA ARG A 130 -23.85 5.41 -28.60
C ARG A 130 -22.57 6.01 -28.03
N THR A 131 -22.37 7.30 -28.23
CA THR A 131 -21.20 8.02 -27.71
C THR A 131 -21.16 8.02 -26.18
N VAL A 132 -22.27 8.37 -25.52
CA VAL A 132 -22.34 8.43 -24.05
C VAL A 132 -22.20 7.04 -23.43
N GLN A 133 -22.91 6.04 -23.96
CA GLN A 133 -22.84 4.66 -23.48
C GLN A 133 -21.45 4.05 -23.69
N GLY A 134 -20.77 4.36 -24.79
CA GLY A 134 -19.40 3.89 -25.02
C GLY A 134 -18.41 4.50 -24.04
N GLN A 135 -18.56 5.78 -23.71
CA GLN A 135 -17.75 6.42 -22.67
C GLN A 135 -18.04 5.82 -21.29
N ILE A 136 -19.30 5.52 -20.96
CA ILE A 136 -19.68 4.85 -19.71
C ILE A 136 -19.02 3.48 -19.62
N GLN A 137 -19.10 2.67 -20.67
CA GLN A 137 -18.48 1.34 -20.70
C GLN A 137 -16.96 1.43 -20.56
N LYS A 138 -16.31 2.34 -21.30
CA LYS A 138 -14.87 2.56 -21.21
C LYS A 138 -14.43 2.92 -19.79
N ILE A 139 -15.06 3.92 -19.17
CA ILE A 139 -14.72 4.33 -17.80
C ILE A 139 -15.04 3.23 -16.80
N SER A 140 -16.16 2.52 -16.96
CA SER A 140 -16.51 1.40 -16.09
C SER A 140 -15.47 0.27 -16.16
N ALA A 141 -14.97 -0.03 -17.36
CA ALA A 141 -13.95 -1.04 -17.58
C ALA A 141 -12.58 -0.64 -16.98
N GLU A 142 -12.19 0.63 -17.13
CA GLU A 142 -11.01 1.20 -16.47
C GLU A 142 -11.12 1.12 -14.94
N ILE A 143 -12.30 1.45 -14.39
CA ILE A 143 -12.62 1.33 -12.96
C ILE A 143 -12.60 -0.13 -12.49
N ALA A 144 -13.01 -1.08 -13.34
CA ALA A 144 -12.90 -2.51 -13.06
C ALA A 144 -11.46 -3.03 -13.15
N GLY A 145 -10.55 -2.27 -13.78
CA GLY A 145 -9.15 -2.64 -13.97
C GLY A 145 -8.91 -3.60 -15.12
N GLN A 146 -9.80 -3.64 -16.11
CA GLN A 146 -9.58 -4.36 -17.37
C GLN A 146 -8.43 -3.71 -18.16
N SER A 147 -7.83 -4.42 -19.10
CA SER A 147 -6.72 -3.92 -19.92
C SER A 147 -7.19 -3.14 -21.15
N GLU A 148 -6.36 -2.22 -21.67
CA GLU A 148 -6.71 -1.37 -22.82
C GLU A 148 -7.17 -2.14 -24.06
N SER A 149 -6.69 -3.36 -24.28
CA SER A 149 -7.12 -4.20 -25.39
C SER A 149 -8.53 -4.79 -25.22
N GLU A 150 -9.04 -4.89 -24.00
CA GLU A 150 -10.32 -5.56 -23.72
C GLU A 150 -11.54 -4.66 -23.92
N TYR A 151 -11.40 -3.33 -23.84
CA TYR A 151 -12.53 -2.40 -24.04
C TYR A 151 -12.58 -1.70 -25.41
N ASP A 152 -11.50 -1.67 -26.18
CA ASP A 152 -11.60 -1.28 -27.60
C ASP A 152 -12.51 -2.26 -28.38
N ASP A 153 -12.50 -3.54 -28.00
CA ASP A 153 -13.36 -4.58 -28.56
C ASP A 153 -14.82 -4.46 -28.06
N LEU A 154 -15.03 -4.03 -26.82
CA LEU A 154 -16.36 -3.79 -26.23
C LEU A 154 -17.03 -2.51 -26.76
N SER A 155 -16.24 -1.49 -27.09
CA SER A 155 -16.77 -0.22 -27.61
C SER A 155 -17.40 -0.35 -29.00
N SER A 156 -17.08 -1.39 -29.75
CA SER A 156 -17.64 -1.65 -31.09
C SER A 156 -19.08 -2.21 -31.07
N ASP A 157 -19.52 -2.84 -29.98
CA ASP A 157 -20.78 -3.61 -29.94
C ASP A 157 -21.91 -2.94 -29.13
N ILE A 158 -21.87 -1.61 -29.02
CA ILE A 158 -22.84 -0.85 -28.22
C ILE A 158 -24.21 -0.87 -28.92
N MET A 159 -25.08 -1.79 -28.47
CA MET A 159 -26.50 -1.80 -28.85
C MET A 159 -27.26 -0.68 -28.12
N VAL A 160 -27.67 0.34 -28.86
CA VAL A 160 -28.55 1.41 -28.36
C VAL A 160 -29.99 0.92 -28.39
N ASN A 161 -30.73 1.13 -27.30
CA ASN A 161 -32.17 0.87 -27.29
C ASN A 161 -32.89 1.92 -28.15
N GLU A 162 -33.29 1.53 -29.36
CA GLU A 162 -33.99 2.44 -30.28
C GLU A 162 -35.44 2.77 -29.87
N ASN A 163 -36.00 2.05 -28.90
CA ASN A 163 -37.39 2.25 -28.47
C ASN A 163 -37.55 3.43 -27.49
N ASP A 164 -36.47 3.83 -26.80
CA ASP A 164 -36.47 4.96 -25.85
C ASP A 164 -35.21 5.82 -26.07
N LEU A 165 -35.37 6.80 -26.96
CA LEU A 165 -34.38 7.81 -27.32
C LEU A 165 -34.76 9.18 -26.72
N SER A 166 -35.52 9.18 -25.62
CA SER A 166 -35.98 10.40 -24.96
C SER A 166 -34.82 11.23 -24.42
N LEU A 167 -35.03 12.56 -24.37
CA LEU A 167 -34.08 13.50 -23.78
C LEU A 167 -33.79 13.19 -22.31
N LYS A 168 -34.82 12.78 -21.57
CA LYS A 168 -34.70 12.40 -20.15
C LYS A 168 -33.78 11.20 -19.98
N LYS A 169 -33.93 10.15 -20.81
CA LYS A 169 -33.06 8.98 -20.75
C LYS A 169 -31.61 9.33 -21.09
N LEU A 170 -31.40 10.22 -22.06
CA LEU A 170 -30.07 10.71 -22.40
C LEU A 170 -29.43 11.48 -21.22
N GLU A 171 -30.19 12.33 -20.54
CA GLU A 171 -29.74 13.07 -19.35
C GLU A 171 -29.38 12.13 -18.19
N GLU A 172 -30.12 11.04 -17.99
CA GLU A 172 -29.79 9.99 -17.01
C GLU A 172 -28.41 9.38 -17.32
N TYR A 173 -28.15 9.00 -18.57
CA TYR A 173 -26.84 8.48 -18.98
C TYR A 173 -25.73 9.54 -18.86
N GLN A 174 -25.99 10.80 -19.17
CA GLN A 174 -25.02 11.88 -18.98
C GLN A 174 -24.69 12.12 -17.50
N THR A 175 -25.70 12.03 -16.62
CA THR A 175 -25.51 12.13 -15.17
C THR A 175 -24.68 10.97 -14.65
N GLU A 176 -24.96 9.75 -15.10
CA GLU A 176 -24.18 8.56 -14.76
C GLU A 176 -22.75 8.64 -15.27
N LEU A 177 -22.54 9.13 -16.50
CA LEU A 177 -21.21 9.38 -17.06
C LEU A 177 -20.43 10.38 -16.20
N GLN A 178 -21.07 11.47 -15.76
CA GLN A 178 -20.42 12.45 -14.89
C GLN A 178 -20.08 11.85 -13.51
N ARG A 179 -20.97 11.03 -12.95
CA ARG A 179 -20.73 10.29 -11.70
C ARG A 179 -19.50 9.39 -11.82
N LEU A 180 -19.41 8.61 -12.90
CA LEU A 180 -18.28 7.71 -13.16
C LEU A 180 -16.97 8.47 -13.40
N ARG A 181 -17.00 9.61 -14.10
CA ARG A 181 -15.82 10.48 -14.26
C ARG A 181 -15.32 11.01 -12.92
N ASN A 182 -16.22 11.44 -12.04
CA ASN A 182 -15.86 11.89 -10.70
C ASN A 182 -15.25 10.74 -9.89
N GLU A 183 -15.88 9.57 -9.92
CA GLU A 183 -15.38 8.37 -9.24
C GLU A 183 -13.98 7.96 -9.74
N LYS A 184 -13.74 7.97 -11.05
CA LYS A 184 -12.42 7.72 -11.65
C LYS A 184 -11.37 8.70 -11.10
N ASN A 185 -11.69 9.99 -11.08
CA ASN A 185 -10.77 11.02 -10.59
C ASN A 185 -10.47 10.84 -9.08
N GLU A 186 -11.49 10.56 -8.27
CA GLU A 186 -11.30 10.29 -6.84
C GLU A 186 -10.41 9.06 -6.59
N ARG A 187 -10.59 7.99 -7.38
CA ARG A 187 -9.75 6.79 -7.30
C ARG A 187 -8.31 7.06 -7.71
N LEU A 188 -8.07 7.83 -8.78
CA LEU A 188 -6.73 8.25 -9.19
C LEU A 188 -6.03 9.04 -8.09
N MET A 189 -6.72 10.04 -7.52
CA MET A 189 -6.19 10.82 -6.40
C MET A 189 -5.84 9.93 -5.20
N ARG A 190 -6.67 8.93 -4.89
CA ARG A 190 -6.42 7.99 -3.81
C ARG A 190 -5.23 7.07 -4.09
N VAL A 191 -5.06 6.60 -5.34
CA VAL A 191 -3.87 5.84 -5.76
C VAL A 191 -2.61 6.69 -5.59
N GLU A 192 -2.63 7.95 -6.00
CA GLU A 192 -1.49 8.87 -5.83
C GLU A 192 -1.15 9.09 -4.35
N GLN A 193 -2.16 9.30 -3.50
CA GLN A 193 -1.96 9.42 -2.06
C GLN A 193 -1.32 8.17 -1.45
N TYR A 194 -1.74 6.97 -1.87
CA TYR A 194 -1.12 5.73 -1.40
C TYR A 194 0.31 5.56 -1.91
N ILE A 195 0.59 5.92 -3.16
CA ILE A 195 1.96 5.89 -3.72
C ILE A 195 2.87 6.85 -2.94
N ASP A 196 2.42 8.07 -2.67
CA ASP A 196 3.15 9.04 -1.85
C ASP A 196 3.40 8.54 -0.44
N ALA A 197 2.41 7.88 0.18
CA ALA A 197 2.55 7.26 1.49
C ALA A 197 3.61 6.14 1.47
N VAL A 198 3.57 5.27 0.45
CA VAL A 198 4.58 4.23 0.25
C VAL A 198 5.97 4.85 0.09
N HIS A 199 6.14 5.88 -0.74
CA HIS A 199 7.44 6.56 -0.89
C HIS A 199 7.96 7.14 0.43
N LYS A 200 7.11 7.82 1.20
CA LYS A 200 7.48 8.38 2.51
C LYS A 200 7.89 7.30 3.50
N LEU A 201 7.08 6.24 3.63
CA LEU A 201 7.36 5.14 4.55
C LEU A 201 8.60 4.34 4.14
N SER A 202 8.75 4.06 2.85
CA SER A 202 9.94 3.43 2.30
C SER A 202 11.21 4.25 2.53
N SER A 203 11.12 5.58 2.38
CA SER A 203 12.24 6.48 2.67
C SER A 203 12.68 6.41 4.14
N ILE A 204 11.72 6.42 5.09
CA ILE A 204 11.99 6.29 6.53
C ILE A 204 12.60 4.92 6.88
N LEU A 205 12.04 3.84 6.33
CA LEU A 205 12.46 2.46 6.56
C LEU A 205 13.74 2.07 5.80
N GLY A 206 14.15 2.89 4.83
CA GLY A 206 15.22 2.61 3.88
C GLY A 206 14.95 1.38 3.01
N THR A 207 13.69 1.19 2.58
CA THR A 207 13.31 0.15 1.61
C THR A 207 13.15 0.76 0.23
N ASP A 208 13.31 -0.04 -0.82
CA ASP A 208 13.12 0.43 -2.20
C ASP A 208 11.62 0.56 -2.51
N SER A 209 11.14 1.80 -2.60
CA SER A 209 9.74 2.10 -2.92
C SER A 209 9.32 1.56 -4.29
N SER A 210 10.21 1.55 -5.28
CA SER A 210 9.87 1.05 -6.62
C SER A 210 9.62 -0.45 -6.61
N MET A 211 10.43 -1.22 -5.87
CA MET A 211 10.19 -2.63 -5.64
C MET A 211 8.89 -2.90 -4.86
N VAL A 212 8.54 -2.04 -3.89
CA VAL A 212 7.27 -2.20 -3.15
C VAL A 212 6.07 -1.93 -4.06
N ILE A 213 6.09 -0.84 -4.84
CA ILE A 213 5.00 -0.47 -5.75
C ILE A 213 4.80 -1.53 -6.85
N THR A 214 5.89 -2.01 -7.45
CA THR A 214 5.83 -3.04 -8.52
C THR A 214 5.30 -4.38 -8.01
N LYS A 215 5.54 -4.75 -6.74
CA LYS A 215 4.94 -5.93 -6.10
C LYS A 215 3.43 -5.84 -5.98
N VAL A 216 2.89 -4.63 -5.77
CA VAL A 216 1.44 -4.41 -5.75
C VAL A 216 0.88 -4.57 -7.16
N HIS A 217 1.40 -3.77 -8.10
CA HIS A 217 1.09 -3.91 -9.52
C HIS A 217 2.11 -3.14 -10.38
N PRO A 218 2.61 -3.71 -11.50
CA PRO A 218 3.58 -3.04 -12.38
C PRO A 218 3.10 -1.69 -12.94
N SER A 219 1.81 -1.56 -13.26
CA SER A 219 1.26 -0.32 -13.85
C SER A 219 1.20 0.88 -12.90
N LEU A 220 1.44 0.67 -11.60
CA LEU A 220 1.53 1.75 -10.62
C LEU A 220 2.90 2.43 -10.61
N ASN A 221 3.90 1.78 -11.19
CA ASN A 221 5.24 2.32 -11.30
C ASN A 221 5.30 3.26 -12.51
N ASP A 222 5.68 4.53 -12.30
CA ASP A 222 5.71 5.56 -13.35
C ASP A 222 6.65 5.19 -14.51
N LEU A 223 7.62 4.30 -14.28
CA LEU A 223 8.54 3.79 -15.32
C LEU A 223 7.88 2.83 -16.33
N CYS A 224 6.67 2.34 -16.05
CA CYS A 224 6.01 1.33 -16.88
C CYS A 224 5.31 1.96 -18.10
N GLY A 225 4.95 3.25 -18.05
CA GLY A 225 4.26 3.95 -19.15
C GLY A 225 2.84 3.47 -19.44
N ILE A 226 2.33 2.51 -18.65
CA ILE A 226 0.97 1.95 -18.75
C ILE A 226 0.02 2.79 -17.89
N THR A 227 -1.26 2.84 -18.27
CA THR A 227 -2.31 3.45 -17.45
C THR A 227 -2.40 2.80 -16.06
N LYS A 228 -2.46 3.65 -15.03
CA LYS A 228 -2.52 3.22 -13.63
C LYS A 228 -3.81 2.41 -13.41
N ASN A 229 -3.68 1.22 -12.84
CA ASN A 229 -4.85 0.40 -12.52
C ASN A 229 -5.53 0.95 -11.26
N ILE A 230 -6.82 1.32 -11.38
CA ILE A 230 -7.62 1.95 -10.32
C ILE A 230 -8.73 1.04 -9.76
N SER A 231 -8.59 -0.27 -9.97
CA SER A 231 -9.58 -1.24 -9.49
C SER A 231 -9.65 -1.29 -7.97
N ASN A 232 -10.80 -1.73 -7.45
CA ASN A 232 -10.99 -1.95 -6.02
C ASN A 232 -9.94 -2.92 -5.45
N SER A 233 -9.54 -3.93 -6.22
CA SER A 233 -8.54 -4.90 -5.82
C SER A 233 -7.15 -4.26 -5.62
N ILE A 234 -6.76 -3.33 -6.51
CA ILE A 234 -5.48 -2.64 -6.42
C ILE A 234 -5.49 -1.60 -5.31
N LEU A 235 -6.58 -0.85 -5.16
CA LEU A 235 -6.75 0.09 -4.04
C LEU A 235 -6.66 -0.62 -2.68
N ALA A 236 -7.30 -1.79 -2.54
CA ALA A 236 -7.23 -2.59 -1.32
C ALA A 236 -5.80 -3.11 -1.05
N LYS A 237 -5.10 -3.59 -2.08
CA LYS A 237 -3.69 -4.02 -1.96
C LYS A 237 -2.77 -2.87 -1.60
N LEU A 238 -2.96 -1.68 -2.18
CA LEU A 238 -2.21 -0.46 -1.83
C LEU A 238 -2.45 -0.10 -0.37
N ASN A 239 -3.70 -0.07 0.09
CA ASN A 239 -4.02 0.22 1.49
C ASN A 239 -3.35 -0.78 2.45
N SER A 240 -3.48 -2.07 2.18
CA SER A 240 -2.83 -3.13 2.97
C SER A 240 -1.30 -3.01 2.98
N THR A 241 -0.70 -2.56 1.87
CA THR A 241 0.75 -2.35 1.79
C THR A 241 1.17 -1.16 2.64
N VAL A 242 0.41 -0.06 2.61
CA VAL A 242 0.66 1.11 3.47
C VAL A 242 0.52 0.74 4.94
N GLU A 243 -0.55 0.02 5.31
CA GLU A 243 -0.76 -0.48 6.68
C GLU A 243 0.41 -1.35 7.15
N SER A 244 0.85 -2.30 6.31
CA SER A 244 2.00 -3.16 6.63
C SER A 244 3.31 -2.39 6.80
N LEU A 245 3.53 -1.33 6.01
CA LEU A 245 4.71 -0.47 6.16
C LEU A 245 4.63 0.38 7.44
N ASP A 246 3.45 0.88 7.81
CA ASP A 246 3.24 1.60 9.06
C ASP A 246 3.43 0.69 10.28
N GLU A 247 2.94 -0.56 10.23
CA GLU A 247 3.19 -1.56 11.26
C GLU A 247 4.69 -1.87 11.41
N GLU A 248 5.40 -2.03 10.31
CA GLU A 248 6.85 -2.25 10.33
C GLU A 248 7.60 -1.01 10.87
N LYS A 249 7.16 0.20 10.51
CA LYS A 249 7.68 1.46 11.08
C LYS A 249 7.52 1.48 12.59
N GLN A 250 6.32 1.18 13.09
CA GLN A 250 6.04 1.11 14.53
C GLN A 250 6.92 0.08 15.22
N LYS A 251 6.98 -1.15 14.68
CA LYS A 251 7.77 -2.25 15.24
C LYS A 251 9.26 -1.90 15.33
N ARG A 252 9.82 -1.25 14.30
CA ARG A 252 11.22 -0.81 14.29
C ARG A 252 11.49 0.30 15.28
N LEU A 253 10.58 1.27 15.40
CA LEU A 253 10.68 2.34 16.38
C LEU A 253 10.64 1.79 17.80
N ASP A 254 9.68 0.92 18.11
CA ASP A 254 9.58 0.28 19.41
C ASP A 254 10.87 -0.46 19.75
N LYS A 255 11.41 -1.23 18.80
CA LYS A 255 12.69 -1.93 18.98
C LYS A 255 13.84 -0.97 19.28
N LEU A 256 13.95 0.14 18.56
CA LEU A 256 14.96 1.17 18.83
C LEU A 256 14.75 1.86 20.17
N HIS A 257 13.52 2.05 20.63
CA HIS A 257 13.25 2.56 21.98
C HIS A 257 13.77 1.61 23.06
N HIS A 258 13.54 0.32 22.92
CA HIS A 258 14.07 -0.68 23.86
C HIS A 258 15.60 -0.68 23.87
N LEU A 259 16.23 -0.67 22.68
CA LEU A 259 17.69 -0.63 22.56
C LEU A 259 18.28 0.67 23.09
N GLY A 260 17.67 1.82 22.79
CA GLY A 260 18.12 3.12 23.29
C GLY A 260 18.03 3.23 24.81
N LYS A 261 16.99 2.67 25.44
CA LYS A 261 16.90 2.55 26.91
C LYS A 261 18.02 1.65 27.46
N ALA A 262 18.26 0.49 26.85
CA ALA A 262 19.32 -0.41 27.26
C ALA A 262 20.71 0.22 27.14
N LEU A 263 21.00 0.90 26.02
CA LEU A 263 22.24 1.66 25.80
C LEU A 263 22.42 2.74 26.87
N THR A 264 21.38 3.53 27.13
CA THR A 264 21.44 4.60 28.14
C THR A 264 21.74 4.06 29.53
N ASN A 265 21.09 2.95 29.92
CA ASN A 265 21.33 2.29 31.20
C ASN A 265 22.75 1.73 31.29
N LEU A 266 23.24 1.06 30.25
CA LEU A 266 24.60 0.50 30.20
C LEU A 266 25.67 1.60 30.23
N TRP A 267 25.49 2.70 29.49
CA TRP A 267 26.43 3.81 29.52
C TRP A 267 26.49 4.49 30.88
N ASN A 268 25.34 4.65 31.56
CA ASN A 268 25.28 5.20 32.91
C ASN A 268 25.90 4.26 33.94
N LEU A 269 25.74 2.94 33.78
CA LEU A 269 26.34 1.95 34.66
C LEU A 269 27.87 1.87 34.49
N MET A 270 28.35 1.99 33.26
CA MET A 270 29.76 1.81 32.90
C MET A 270 30.55 3.14 32.84
N ASP A 271 29.94 4.27 33.26
CA ASP A 271 30.51 5.62 33.14
C ASP A 271 31.12 5.90 31.75
N THR A 272 30.41 5.47 30.69
CA THR A 272 30.95 5.54 29.32
C THR A 272 31.17 7.00 28.87
N PRO A 273 32.32 7.34 28.28
CA PRO A 273 32.62 8.70 27.84
C PRO A 273 31.62 9.25 26.82
N TYR A 274 31.37 10.56 26.84
CA TYR A 274 30.41 11.22 25.95
C TYR A 274 30.71 10.99 24.45
N LYS A 275 31.98 10.96 24.06
CA LYS A 275 32.39 10.75 22.66
C LYS A 275 31.83 9.44 22.09
N ASP A 276 31.81 8.38 22.91
CA ASP A 276 31.31 7.07 22.48
C ASP A 276 29.77 7.05 22.45
N ARG A 277 29.11 7.82 23.33
CA ARG A 277 27.65 8.01 23.31
C ARG A 277 27.18 8.80 22.09
N GLN A 278 27.98 9.77 21.62
CA GLN A 278 27.62 10.66 20.51
C GLN A 278 27.35 9.91 19.20
N SER A 279 28.07 8.81 18.96
CA SER A 279 27.91 7.95 17.78
C SER A 279 26.49 7.36 17.65
N PHE A 280 25.76 7.24 18.77
CA PHE A 280 24.40 6.72 18.82
C PHE A 280 23.36 7.79 19.19
N SER A 281 23.71 9.07 19.02
CA SER A 281 22.82 10.21 19.29
C SER A 281 21.51 10.17 18.49
N HIS A 282 21.54 9.58 17.29
CA HIS A 282 20.35 9.36 16.47
C HIS A 282 19.38 8.36 17.13
N VAL A 283 19.88 7.30 17.77
CA VAL A 283 19.04 6.33 18.50
C VAL A 283 18.47 6.95 19.77
N THR A 284 19.26 7.74 20.50
CA THR A 284 18.78 8.40 21.71
C THR A 284 17.79 9.53 21.42
N GLY A 285 17.96 10.26 20.31
CA GLY A 285 16.99 11.27 19.86
C GLY A 285 15.61 10.68 19.54
N LEU A 286 15.56 9.44 19.04
CA LEU A 286 14.30 8.74 18.74
C LEU A 286 13.51 8.37 20.01
N LEU A 287 14.13 8.27 21.19
CA LEU A 287 13.47 7.84 22.43
C LEU A 287 12.32 8.73 22.88
N SER A 288 12.35 10.00 22.49
CA SER A 288 11.33 10.99 22.84
C SER A 288 10.25 11.15 21.75
N LEU A 289 10.44 10.53 20.58
CA LEU A 289 9.55 10.68 19.44
C LEU A 289 8.51 9.57 19.39
N SER A 290 7.30 9.94 18.98
CA SER A 290 6.24 9.02 18.59
C SER A 290 6.35 8.63 17.11
N SER A 291 5.70 7.55 16.70
CA SER A 291 5.72 7.09 15.29
C SER A 291 5.24 8.16 14.31
N ALA A 292 4.26 8.98 14.67
CA ALA A 292 3.74 10.05 13.82
C ALA A 292 4.76 11.18 13.57
N GLU A 293 5.65 11.43 14.52
CA GLU A 293 6.63 12.53 14.45
C GLU A 293 7.89 12.13 13.66
N VAL A 294 8.18 10.82 13.55
CA VAL A 294 9.33 10.32 12.79
C VAL A 294 9.08 10.47 11.29
N SER A 295 9.76 11.46 10.70
CA SER A 295 9.69 11.77 9.27
C SER A 295 11.04 11.71 8.55
N ASP A 296 12.13 11.60 9.30
CA ASP A 296 13.48 11.69 8.72
C ASP A 296 13.81 10.45 7.86
N PRO A 297 14.22 10.64 6.59
CA PRO A 297 14.67 9.56 5.72
C PRO A 297 15.78 8.72 6.34
N GLY A 298 15.66 7.40 6.26
CA GLY A 298 16.66 6.45 6.73
C GLY A 298 16.78 6.31 8.26
N SER A 299 15.94 6.99 9.04
CA SER A 299 15.97 6.96 10.51
C SER A 299 15.66 5.59 11.11
N LEU A 300 14.87 4.75 10.42
CA LEU A 300 14.45 3.41 10.88
C LEU A 300 14.96 2.30 9.96
N THR A 301 16.18 2.45 9.45
CA THR A 301 16.84 1.42 8.64
C THR A 301 17.21 0.20 9.48
N LEU A 302 17.21 -0.98 8.84
CA LEU A 302 17.68 -2.22 9.48
C LEU A 302 19.13 -2.13 9.96
N ASN A 303 19.97 -1.37 9.26
CA ASN A 303 21.37 -1.15 9.64
C ASN A 303 21.48 -0.44 11.00
N ILE A 304 20.71 0.62 11.24
CA ILE A 304 20.72 1.34 12.53
C ILE A 304 20.31 0.41 13.67
N ILE A 305 19.27 -0.41 13.47
CA ILE A 305 18.82 -1.40 14.45
C ILE A 305 19.94 -2.40 14.75
N GLN A 306 20.57 -2.96 13.72
CA GLN A 306 21.66 -3.93 13.87
C GLN A 306 22.88 -3.34 14.58
N GLN A 307 23.21 -2.07 14.28
CA GLN A 307 24.30 -1.35 14.96
C GLN A 307 24.00 -1.15 16.45
N ALA A 308 22.79 -0.72 16.79
CA ALA A 308 22.36 -0.57 18.18
C ALA A 308 22.36 -1.91 18.92
N GLU A 309 21.86 -2.99 18.32
CA GLU A 309 21.90 -4.34 18.90
C GLU A 309 23.32 -4.86 19.10
N ALA A 310 24.22 -4.62 18.14
CA ALA A 310 25.61 -5.00 18.26
C ALA A 310 26.29 -4.24 19.41
N GLU A 311 26.01 -2.95 19.56
CA GLU A 311 26.58 -2.13 20.63
C GLU A 311 26.06 -2.52 22.02
N VAL A 312 24.76 -2.78 22.16
CA VAL A 312 24.20 -3.31 23.43
C VAL A 312 24.91 -4.60 23.81
N ARG A 313 25.02 -5.56 22.88
CA ARG A 313 25.73 -6.82 23.12
C ARG A 313 27.20 -6.62 23.49
N ARG A 314 27.88 -5.69 22.81
CA ARG A 314 29.28 -5.35 23.11
C ARG A 314 29.43 -4.78 24.52
N LEU A 315 28.53 -3.88 24.93
CA LEU A 315 28.52 -3.28 26.26
C LEU A 315 28.16 -4.29 27.35
N ASP A 316 27.20 -5.17 27.12
CA ASP A 316 26.86 -6.26 28.03
C ASP A 316 28.05 -7.21 28.24
N HIS A 317 28.76 -7.56 27.16
CA HIS A 317 29.97 -8.36 27.26
C HIS A 317 31.08 -7.64 28.04
N LEU A 318 31.27 -6.34 27.79
CA LEU A 318 32.23 -5.52 28.53
C LEU A 318 31.88 -5.43 30.02
N LYS A 319 30.60 -5.27 30.35
CA LYS A 319 30.09 -5.30 31.73
C LYS A 319 30.44 -6.62 32.41
N ALA A 320 30.15 -7.76 31.77
CA ALA A 320 30.48 -9.08 32.31
C ALA A 320 31.99 -9.27 32.52
N SER A 321 32.81 -8.82 31.56
CA SER A 321 34.27 -8.87 31.67
C SER A 321 34.80 -8.03 32.85
N LYS A 322 34.29 -6.80 33.01
CA LYS A 322 34.65 -5.92 34.13
C LYS A 322 34.19 -6.47 35.47
N MET A 323 33.01 -7.09 35.50
CA MET A 323 32.50 -7.75 36.69
C MET A 323 33.38 -8.91 37.14
N LYS A 324 33.84 -9.73 36.18
CA LYS A 324 34.81 -10.80 36.42
C LYS A 324 36.14 -10.26 36.95
N GLU A 325 36.64 -9.16 36.40
CA GLU A 325 37.86 -8.48 36.88
C GLU A 325 37.70 -8.01 38.33
N LEU A 326 36.57 -7.38 38.67
CA LEU A 326 36.26 -6.94 40.04
C LEU A 326 36.17 -8.11 41.02
N PHE A 327 35.51 -9.20 40.62
CA PHE A 327 35.43 -10.41 41.43
C PHE A 327 36.82 -10.97 41.77
N PHE A 328 37.71 -11.08 40.78
CA PHE A 328 39.09 -11.52 41.02
C PHE A 328 39.86 -10.58 41.95
N LYS A 329 39.70 -9.26 41.82
CA LYS A 329 40.33 -8.29 42.73
C LYS A 329 39.86 -8.49 44.17
N LYS A 330 38.55 -8.63 44.39
CA LYS A 330 37.95 -8.89 45.72
C LYS A 330 38.43 -10.22 46.30
N GLN A 331 38.51 -11.26 45.48
CA GLN A 331 39.04 -12.55 45.89
C GLN A 331 40.52 -12.46 46.29
N ASN A 332 41.34 -11.77 45.52
CA ASN A 332 42.75 -11.58 45.85
C ASN A 332 42.93 -10.76 47.14
N GLU A 333 42.12 -9.72 47.34
CA GLU A 333 42.08 -8.96 48.60
C GLU A 333 41.79 -9.88 49.79
N LEU A 334 40.76 -10.74 49.68
CA LEU A 334 40.43 -11.72 50.71
C LEU A 334 41.60 -12.69 50.98
N LYS A 335 42.20 -13.25 49.93
CA LYS A 335 43.36 -14.16 50.04
C LYS A 335 44.55 -13.47 50.72
N GLU A 336 44.84 -12.22 50.39
CA GLU A 336 45.92 -11.45 51.02
C GLU A 336 45.68 -11.21 52.52
N ILE A 337 44.44 -10.89 52.90
CA ILE A 337 44.05 -10.70 54.31
C ILE A 337 44.20 -12.02 55.07
N CYS A 338 43.71 -13.13 54.50
CA CYS A 338 43.87 -14.45 55.08
C CYS A 338 45.34 -14.83 55.26
N ASN A 339 46.16 -14.64 54.23
CA ASN A 339 47.60 -14.95 54.26
C ASN A 339 48.34 -14.16 55.34
N LYS A 340 48.12 -12.84 55.41
CA LYS A 340 48.79 -11.96 56.41
C LYS A 340 48.38 -12.29 57.85
N SER A 341 47.16 -12.80 58.03
CA SER A 341 46.59 -13.07 59.36
C SER A 341 46.63 -14.55 59.73
N HIS A 342 47.31 -15.38 58.92
CA HIS A 342 47.39 -16.84 59.06
C HIS A 342 46.00 -17.51 59.22
N MET A 343 45.02 -17.07 58.43
CA MET A 343 43.69 -17.67 58.33
C MET A 343 43.63 -18.68 57.17
N GLU A 344 42.63 -19.55 57.19
CA GLU A 344 42.38 -20.50 56.11
C GLU A 344 42.04 -19.77 54.80
N ILE A 345 42.65 -20.22 53.69
CA ILE A 345 42.46 -19.64 52.37
C ILE A 345 41.28 -20.37 51.69
N PRO A 346 40.30 -19.65 51.10
CA PRO A 346 39.22 -20.28 50.35
C PRO A 346 39.73 -21.19 49.21
N LEU A 347 39.08 -22.35 49.02
CA LEU A 347 39.44 -23.37 48.03
C LEU A 347 39.29 -22.86 46.58
N GLN A 348 40.30 -23.11 45.75
CA GLN A 348 40.33 -22.66 44.35
C GLN A 348 39.20 -23.27 43.49
N SER A 349 38.74 -24.49 43.80
CA SER A 349 37.66 -25.18 43.07
C SER A 349 36.29 -24.51 43.22
N GLU A 350 35.98 -23.93 44.38
CA GLU A 350 34.74 -23.16 44.60
C GLU A 350 34.74 -21.87 43.79
N THR A 351 35.92 -21.29 43.61
CA THR A 351 36.09 -20.06 42.84
C THR A 351 35.93 -20.26 41.34
N ASP A 352 36.40 -21.38 40.81
CA ASP A 352 36.27 -21.71 39.39
C ASP A 352 34.81 -21.99 39.00
N ASN A 353 34.03 -22.60 39.91
CA ASN A 353 32.59 -22.81 39.74
C ASN A 353 31.82 -21.48 39.67
N LEU A 354 32.14 -20.53 40.55
CA LEU A 354 31.52 -19.19 40.54
C LEU A 354 31.87 -18.39 39.27
N ILE A 355 33.10 -18.54 38.76
CA ILE A 355 33.53 -17.88 37.52
C ILE A 355 32.74 -18.38 36.31
N ASN A 356 32.45 -19.68 36.23
CA ASN A 356 31.61 -20.23 35.17
C ASN A 356 30.20 -19.65 35.22
N LEU A 357 29.67 -19.45 36.43
CA LEU A 357 28.34 -18.92 36.67
C LEU A 357 28.23 -17.40 36.38
N ILE A 358 29.32 -16.65 36.57
CA ILE A 358 29.44 -15.25 36.11
C ILE A 358 29.39 -15.16 34.58
N ASN A 359 30.03 -16.10 33.87
CA ASN A 359 30.08 -16.09 32.40
C ASN A 359 28.76 -16.60 31.78
N SER A 360 27.99 -17.44 32.46
CA SER A 360 26.67 -17.90 32.01
C SER A 360 25.57 -16.85 32.22
N GLY A 361 25.82 -15.82 33.03
CA GLY A 361 24.86 -14.75 33.31
C GLY A 361 23.67 -15.20 34.17
N GLU A 362 23.79 -16.34 34.83
CA GLU A 362 22.72 -17.00 35.59
C GLU A 362 22.62 -16.49 37.05
N ILE A 363 23.63 -15.75 37.52
CA ILE A 363 23.68 -15.12 38.84
C ILE A 363 23.59 -13.60 38.72
N ASP A 364 22.87 -12.97 39.65
CA ASP A 364 22.95 -11.53 39.88
C ASP A 364 24.33 -11.15 40.40
N HIS A 365 25.10 -10.48 39.54
CA HIS A 365 26.45 -10.06 39.83
C HIS A 365 26.55 -9.10 41.02
N ALA A 366 25.49 -8.35 41.34
CA ALA A 366 25.47 -7.45 42.50
C ALA A 366 25.47 -8.25 43.81
N ASP A 367 24.62 -9.27 43.92
CA ASP A 367 24.53 -10.13 45.09
C ASP A 367 25.83 -10.89 45.33
N LEU A 368 26.48 -11.36 44.25
CA LEU A 368 27.76 -12.06 44.35
C LEU A 368 28.88 -11.14 44.88
N LEU A 369 28.97 -9.91 44.36
CA LEU A 369 29.94 -8.94 44.87
C LEU A 369 29.66 -8.55 46.31
N MET A 370 28.40 -8.36 46.68
CA MET A 370 28.01 -8.09 48.07
C MET A 370 28.41 -9.21 49.03
N SER A 371 28.21 -10.48 48.62
CA SER A 371 28.66 -11.64 49.40
C SER A 371 30.18 -11.65 49.59
N MET A 372 30.94 -11.35 48.52
CA MET A 372 32.40 -11.23 48.61
C MET A 372 32.84 -10.08 49.52
N ASP A 373 32.18 -8.92 49.44
CA ASP A 373 32.45 -7.78 50.33
C ASP A 373 32.15 -8.12 51.80
N GLN A 374 31.10 -8.90 52.05
CA GLN A 374 30.79 -9.38 53.40
C GLN A 374 31.86 -10.36 53.91
N GLN A 375 32.35 -11.26 53.07
CA GLN A 375 33.46 -12.16 53.43
C GLN A 375 34.75 -11.40 53.73
N ILE A 376 35.10 -10.42 52.89
CA ILE A 376 36.25 -9.54 53.12
C ILE A 376 36.11 -8.79 54.43
N SER A 377 34.91 -8.26 54.73
CA SER A 377 34.65 -7.53 55.97
C SER A 377 34.85 -8.42 57.20
N ARG A 378 34.28 -9.63 57.20
CA ARG A 378 34.51 -10.63 58.26
C ARG A 378 35.99 -10.99 58.42
N ALA A 379 36.69 -11.20 57.31
CA ALA A 379 38.13 -11.49 57.33
C ALA A 379 38.95 -10.32 57.90
N LYS A 380 38.58 -9.07 57.61
CA LYS A 380 39.24 -7.87 58.20
C LYS A 380 38.99 -7.77 59.70
N GLU A 381 37.78 -8.04 60.16
CA GLU A 381 37.43 -8.06 61.58
C GLU A 381 38.22 -9.13 62.34
N GLU A 382 38.28 -10.35 61.80
CA GLU A 382 39.05 -11.44 62.39
C GLU A 382 40.57 -11.20 62.33
N ALA A 383 41.08 -10.64 61.23
CA ALA A 383 42.47 -10.20 61.14
C ALA A 383 42.81 -9.18 62.24
N SER A 384 41.90 -8.24 62.49
CA SER A 384 42.04 -7.22 63.53
C SER A 384 41.97 -7.84 64.93
N SER A 385 41.10 -8.82 65.16
CA SER A 385 41.00 -9.54 66.44
C SER A 385 42.29 -10.32 66.76
N ARG A 386 42.92 -10.93 65.75
CA ARG A 386 44.18 -11.68 65.87
C ARG A 386 45.42 -10.79 65.96
N MET A 387 45.32 -9.51 65.63
CA MET A 387 46.46 -8.60 65.55
C MET A 387 47.30 -8.58 66.84
N THR A 388 46.64 -8.55 68.01
CA THR A 388 47.35 -8.56 69.31
C THR A 388 48.13 -9.86 69.54
N ILE A 389 47.60 -11.00 69.06
CA ILE A 389 48.29 -12.30 69.15
C ILE A 389 49.46 -12.32 68.17
N MET A 390 49.24 -11.87 66.94
CA MET A 390 50.28 -11.80 65.89
C MET A 390 51.45 -10.90 66.30
N GLU A 391 51.21 -9.73 66.88
CA GLU A 391 52.26 -8.86 67.42
C GLU A 391 53.08 -9.54 68.53
N LYS A 392 52.43 -10.35 69.37
CA LYS A 392 53.13 -11.13 70.39
C LYS A 392 53.97 -12.23 69.73
N VAL A 393 53.44 -12.95 68.74
CA VAL A 393 54.16 -13.98 67.98
C VAL A 393 55.37 -13.38 67.29
N GLU A 394 55.25 -12.22 66.64
CA GLU A 394 56.36 -11.52 65.99
C GLU A 394 57.45 -11.11 66.99
N LYS A 395 57.06 -10.53 68.14
CA LYS A 395 57.99 -10.22 69.23
C LYS A 395 58.72 -11.47 69.72
N TRP A 396 58.00 -12.59 69.85
CA TRP A 396 58.58 -13.88 70.22
C TRP A 396 59.54 -14.41 69.16
N MET A 397 59.20 -14.32 67.87
CA MET A 397 60.08 -14.73 66.77
C MET A 397 61.37 -13.91 66.74
N LEU A 398 61.28 -12.57 66.84
CA LEU A 398 62.45 -11.68 66.91
C LEU A 398 63.33 -12.00 68.12
N ALA A 399 62.73 -12.28 69.27
CA ALA A 399 63.48 -12.58 70.47
C ALA A 399 64.14 -13.96 70.41
N ARG A 400 63.50 -14.96 69.77
CA ARG A 400 64.10 -16.27 69.45
C ARG A 400 65.25 -16.12 68.45
N ASP A 401 65.12 -15.27 67.44
CA ASP A 401 66.19 -15.03 66.46
C ASP A 401 67.38 -14.31 67.12
N GLU A 402 67.12 -13.37 68.03
CA GLU A 402 68.16 -12.70 68.82
C GLU A 402 68.82 -13.66 69.84
N GLU A 403 68.07 -14.60 70.41
CA GLU A 403 68.60 -15.71 71.24
C GLU A 403 69.55 -16.59 70.41
N ARG A 404 69.11 -17.05 69.24
CA ARG A 404 69.94 -17.84 68.32
C ARG A 404 71.22 -17.10 67.94
N TRP A 405 71.12 -15.82 67.61
CA TRP A 405 72.29 -14.97 67.32
C TRP A 405 73.23 -14.85 68.52
N LEU A 406 72.69 -14.68 69.73
CA LEU A 406 73.46 -14.60 70.97
C LEU A 406 74.16 -15.92 71.30
N GLU A 407 73.52 -17.07 71.05
CA GLU A 407 74.11 -18.40 71.20
C GLU A 407 75.30 -18.56 70.25
N GLU A 408 75.12 -18.23 68.97
CA GLU A 408 76.17 -18.28 67.95
C GLU A 408 77.34 -17.36 68.33
N TYR A 409 77.05 -16.11 68.72
CA TYR A 409 78.05 -15.16 69.20
C TYR A 409 78.73 -15.60 70.51
N SER A 410 78.05 -16.41 71.35
CA SER A 410 78.64 -16.92 72.59
C SER A 410 79.51 -18.16 72.39
N ARG A 411 79.36 -18.86 71.26
CA ARG A 411 80.22 -19.98 70.85
C ARG A 411 81.44 -19.53 70.03
N ASP A 412 81.49 -18.28 69.59
CA ASP A 412 82.63 -17.70 68.87
C ASP A 412 83.84 -17.49 69.82
N GLU A 413 84.95 -18.18 69.56
CA GLU A 413 86.19 -18.07 70.36
C GLU A 413 86.90 -16.71 70.15
N ASN A 414 86.66 -16.02 69.03
CA ASN A 414 87.28 -14.72 68.70
C ASN A 414 86.46 -13.51 69.15
N ARG A 415 85.43 -13.74 69.98
CA ARG A 415 84.44 -12.75 70.44
C ARG A 415 85.01 -11.47 71.05
N TYR A 416 86.16 -11.56 71.73
CA TYR A 416 86.83 -10.44 72.41
C TYR A 416 88.04 -9.88 71.64
N SER A 417 88.24 -10.29 70.39
CA SER A 417 89.29 -9.71 69.54
C SER A 417 89.08 -8.19 69.36
N VAL A 418 90.17 -7.41 69.41
CA VAL A 418 90.15 -5.93 69.28
C VAL A 418 89.91 -5.54 67.82
N SER A 419 88.73 -5.87 67.31
CA SER A 419 88.27 -5.55 65.96
C SER A 419 87.32 -4.36 66.00
N ARG A 420 87.27 -3.60 64.90
CA ARG A 420 86.50 -2.35 64.77
C ARG A 420 84.99 -2.64 64.79
N GLY A 421 84.41 -2.76 65.99
CA GLY A 421 82.99 -3.10 66.19
C GLY A 421 82.68 -3.95 67.43
N ALA A 422 83.71 -4.52 68.09
CA ALA A 422 83.54 -5.42 69.23
C ALA A 422 82.68 -4.85 70.38
N HIS A 423 82.86 -3.57 70.72
CA HIS A 423 82.06 -2.90 71.75
C HIS A 423 80.56 -2.77 71.37
N LYS A 424 80.22 -2.63 70.07
CA LYS A 424 78.82 -2.61 69.61
C LYS A 424 78.19 -3.99 69.70
N ASN A 425 78.93 -5.04 69.35
CA ASN A 425 78.47 -6.43 69.44
C ASN A 425 78.31 -6.87 70.91
N LEU A 426 79.21 -6.44 71.81
CA LEU A 426 79.09 -6.68 73.25
C LEU A 426 77.84 -5.99 73.82
N ARG A 427 77.61 -4.72 73.48
CA ARG A 427 76.37 -4.00 73.87
C ARG A 427 75.10 -4.60 73.25
N ARG A 428 75.18 -5.19 72.06
CA ARG A 428 74.06 -5.94 71.47
C ARG A 428 73.81 -7.22 72.25
N ALA A 429 74.85 -7.98 72.58
CA ALA A 429 74.75 -9.21 73.37
C ALA A 429 74.21 -8.97 74.78
N GLU A 430 74.57 -7.87 75.45
CA GLU A 430 73.97 -7.49 76.73
C GLU A 430 72.47 -7.17 76.59
N ARG A 431 72.09 -6.39 75.55
CA ARG A 431 70.67 -6.10 75.28
C ARG A 431 69.88 -7.34 74.90
N ALA A 432 70.48 -8.24 74.10
CA ALA A 432 69.92 -9.54 73.74
C ALA A 432 69.69 -10.41 74.99
N ARG A 433 70.68 -10.53 75.89
CA ARG A 433 70.53 -11.26 77.16
C ARG A 433 69.38 -10.74 78.01
N VAL A 434 69.25 -9.41 78.11
CA VAL A 434 68.13 -8.78 78.84
C VAL A 434 66.79 -9.05 78.15
N LEU A 435 66.76 -9.04 76.81
CA LEU A 435 65.54 -9.30 76.04
C LEU A 435 65.10 -10.76 76.18
N VAL A 436 66.01 -11.73 76.01
CA VAL A 436 65.76 -13.17 76.15
C VAL A 436 65.32 -13.52 77.57
N ASN A 437 65.98 -12.98 78.60
CA ASN A 437 65.58 -13.18 80.00
C ASN A 437 64.22 -12.57 80.37
N LYS A 438 63.74 -11.58 79.61
CA LYS A 438 62.42 -10.96 79.79
C LYS A 438 61.30 -11.73 79.10
N ILE A 439 61.62 -12.69 78.23
CA ILE A 439 60.63 -13.61 77.71
C ILE A 439 60.30 -14.58 78.85
N PRO A 440 59.07 -14.60 79.39
CA PRO A 440 58.71 -15.62 80.36
C PRO A 440 58.80 -16.98 79.66
N GLY A 441 59.49 -17.94 80.27
CA GLY A 441 59.40 -19.34 79.85
C GLY A 441 57.95 -19.82 79.97
N THR A 442 57.16 -19.65 78.91
CA THR A 442 55.77 -20.12 78.88
C THR A 442 55.77 -21.61 78.61
N SER A 443 55.75 -22.37 79.70
CA SER A 443 55.13 -23.69 79.84
C SER A 443 53.81 -23.81 79.03
N PRO A 444 53.48 -24.99 78.48
CA PRO A 444 52.39 -25.19 77.51
C PRO A 444 51.03 -24.92 78.14
N SER A 445 50.52 -23.71 77.99
CA SER A 445 49.16 -23.34 78.44
C SER A 445 48.39 -22.48 77.44
N ASN A 446 48.90 -22.32 76.21
CA ASN A 446 48.20 -21.68 75.09
C ASN A 446 47.92 -22.63 73.91
N VAL A 447 47.89 -23.95 74.14
CA VAL A 447 47.33 -24.91 73.16
C VAL A 447 45.84 -25.04 73.46
N GLY A 448 45.07 -24.04 73.08
CA GLY A 448 43.64 -23.99 73.39
C GLY A 448 42.94 -22.79 72.78
N ARG A 449 43.24 -22.48 71.52
CA ARG A 449 42.45 -21.68 70.57
C ARG A 449 43.25 -21.55 69.29
N VAL A 450 43.16 -22.58 68.46
CA VAL A 450 43.34 -22.51 67.00
C VAL A 450 42.08 -23.08 66.40
#